data_AF-A0A0C3L9U3-F1
#
_entry.id   AF-A0A0C3L9U3-F1
#
_cell.length_a   1.000
_cell.length_b   1.000
_cell.length_c   1.000
_cell.angle_alpha   90.00
_cell.angle_beta   90.00
_cell.angle_gamma   90.00
#
_symmetry.space_group_name_H-M   'P 1'
#
loop_
_entity.id
_entity.type
_entity.pdbx_description
1 polymer ?
#
loop_
_entity_poly.entity_id
_entity_poly.type
_entity_poly.pdbx_seq_one_letter_code
_entity_poly.pdbx_strand_id
1 'polypeptide(L)'
;MLATDFPSAPQGDDTATYIVRLRDNVTQYEMSSFIRDVKGQAGTAAIVNCTFTGVFKGFTARMKPAYMQSLKDHNIIRYIEPNRVFRVGFVDAPPPEPQN
;
A
#
# COMPACT_ATOMS: atom_id res chain seq x y z
N MET A 1 15.12 -23.18 -9.24
CA MET A 1 14.80 -22.54 -7.94
C MET A 1 14.64 -21.05 -8.21
N LEU A 2 13.44 -20.51 -8.07
CA LEU A 2 13.22 -19.06 -8.21
C LEU A 2 13.61 -18.40 -6.90
N ALA A 3 14.74 -17.69 -6.88
CA ALA A 3 15.08 -16.79 -5.80
C ALA A 3 14.11 -15.61 -5.86
N THR A 4 13.14 -15.58 -4.96
CA THR A 4 12.33 -14.40 -4.69
C THR A 4 13.19 -13.40 -3.95
N ASP A 5 14.08 -12.72 -4.67
CA ASP A 5 14.79 -11.55 -4.15
C ASP A 5 13.77 -10.41 -4.11
N PHE A 6 13.15 -10.25 -2.94
CA PHE A 6 12.16 -9.22 -2.72
C PHE A 6 12.90 -7.88 -2.60
N PRO A 7 12.62 -6.88 -3.47
CA PRO A 7 13.17 -5.56 -3.25
C PRO A 7 12.56 -4.97 -1.98
N SER A 8 13.34 -4.97 -0.90
CA SER A 8 13.12 -4.14 0.27
C SER A 8 13.05 -2.69 -0.20
N ALA A 9 12.08 -1.93 0.32
CA ALA A 9 11.86 -0.53 -0.02
C ALA A 9 13.19 0.27 0.02
N PRO A 10 13.39 1.27 -0.86
CA PRO A 10 14.64 2.02 -0.93
C PRO A 10 14.97 2.65 0.42
N GLN A 11 16.15 2.31 0.95
CA GLN A 11 16.74 2.92 2.15
C GLN A 11 17.04 4.39 1.86
N GLY A 12 16.15 5.26 2.32
CA GLY A 12 16.27 6.70 2.17
C GLY A 12 15.06 7.38 2.78
N ASP A 13 15.14 7.60 4.10
CA ASP A 13 14.06 8.08 4.98
C ASP A 13 12.95 7.03 5.12
N ASP A 14 12.94 6.27 6.23
CA ASP A 14 12.19 5.02 6.58
C ASP A 14 10.68 4.92 6.20
N THR A 15 10.14 5.90 5.49
CA THR A 15 8.83 5.92 4.88
C THR A 15 8.62 4.82 3.83
N ALA A 16 7.52 4.09 3.96
CA ALA A 16 7.04 3.14 2.96
C ALA A 16 5.60 3.48 2.54
N THR A 17 5.18 2.99 1.38
CA THR A 17 3.78 3.12 0.95
C THR A 17 2.99 1.93 1.48
N TYR A 18 1.88 2.21 2.15
CA TYR A 18 0.97 1.21 2.69
C TYR A 18 -0.42 1.36 2.08
N ILE A 19 -1.13 0.25 1.97
CA ILE A 19 -2.56 0.18 1.69
C ILE A 19 -3.27 0.07 3.04
N VAL A 20 -4.12 1.05 3.36
CA VAL A 20 -4.97 1.07 4.54
C VAL A 20 -6.37 0.66 4.11
N ARG A 21 -6.81 -0.54 4.51
CA ARG A 21 -8.17 -1.01 4.24
C ARG A 21 -9.06 -0.73 5.44
N LEU A 22 -10.20 -0.11 5.16
CA LEU A 22 -11.22 0.19 6.16
C LEU A 22 -12.26 -0.94 6.23
N ARG A 23 -13.01 -0.99 7.32
CA ARG A 23 -14.11 -1.94 7.49
C ARG A 23 -15.24 -1.61 6.52
N ASP A 24 -16.01 -2.63 6.14
CA ASP A 24 -17.01 -2.52 5.08
C ASP A 24 -18.19 -1.60 5.49
N ASN A 25 -18.46 -1.49 6.80
CA ASN A 25 -19.51 -0.66 7.39
C ASN A 25 -19.14 0.83 7.54
N VAL A 26 -17.90 1.22 7.24
CA VAL A 26 -17.44 2.62 7.36
C VAL A 26 -18.18 3.48 6.34
N THR A 27 -18.80 4.57 6.79
CA THR A 27 -19.48 5.54 5.92
C THR A 27 -18.47 6.39 5.15
N GLN A 28 -18.91 7.01 4.06
CA GLN A 28 -18.07 7.95 3.32
C GLN A 28 -17.60 9.12 4.20
N TYR A 29 -18.47 9.59 5.10
CA TYR A 29 -18.16 10.65 6.05
C TYR A 29 -17.04 10.25 7.02
N GLU A 30 -17.15 9.08 7.66
CA GLU A 30 -16.12 8.57 8.58
C GLU A 30 -14.78 8.37 7.87
N MET A 31 -14.80 7.82 6.64
CA MET A 31 -13.60 7.69 5.83
C MET A 31 -12.96 9.06 5.52
N SER A 32 -13.76 10.05 5.10
CA SER A 32 -13.26 11.39 4.80
C SER A 32 -12.71 12.10 6.05
N SER A 33 -13.34 11.91 7.21
CA SER A 33 -12.83 12.42 8.49
C SER A 33 -11.48 11.78 8.83
N PHE A 34 -11.39 10.46 8.76
CA PHE A 34 -10.15 9.76 9.06
C PHE A 34 -9.00 10.12 8.11
N ILE A 35 -9.27 10.23 6.80
CA ILE A 35 -8.27 10.68 5.84
C ILE A 35 -7.82 12.11 6.14
N ARG A 36 -8.72 12.98 6.61
CA ARG A 36 -8.38 14.34 7.05
C ARG A 36 -7.50 14.30 8.28
N ASP A 37 -7.78 13.44 9.25
CA ASP A 37 -6.97 13.31 10.47
C ASP A 37 -5.56 12.79 10.15
N VAL A 38 -5.47 11.79 9.27
CA VAL A 38 -4.20 11.26 8.77
C VAL A 38 -3.37 12.32 8.03
N LYS A 39 -4.03 13.23 7.29
CA LYS A 39 -3.36 14.37 6.62
C LYS A 39 -3.07 15.55 7.56
N GLY A 40 -3.92 15.75 8.57
CA GLY A 40 -4.01 16.94 9.41
C GLY A 40 -3.20 16.87 10.70
N GLN A 41 -2.67 15.69 11.04
CA GLN A 41 -1.57 15.56 12.01
C GLN A 41 -0.34 16.31 11.46
N ALA A 42 -0.29 17.62 11.74
CA ALA A 42 0.67 18.56 11.20
C ALA A 42 2.10 18.13 11.54
N GLY A 43 2.85 17.70 10.51
CA GLY A 43 4.26 17.30 10.64
C GLY A 43 4.61 15.98 9.98
N THR A 44 4.31 15.82 8.69
CA THR A 44 4.89 14.77 7.81
C THR A 44 4.62 13.30 8.18
N ALA A 45 3.62 13.00 9.02
CA ALA A 45 3.34 11.62 9.43
C ALA A 45 2.90 10.70 8.28
N ALA A 46 2.06 11.20 7.35
CA ALA A 46 1.61 10.47 6.18
C ALA A 46 1.22 11.35 4.99
N ILE A 47 1.51 10.88 3.78
CA ILE A 47 1.04 11.46 2.52
C ILE A 47 0.05 10.47 1.89
N VAL A 48 -1.22 10.85 1.79
CA VAL A 48 -2.26 10.01 1.16
C VAL A 48 -2.22 10.21 -0.35
N ASN A 49 -1.94 9.14 -1.10
CA ASN A 49 -1.74 9.20 -2.56
C ASN A 49 -3.05 8.93 -3.34
N CYS A 50 -3.85 7.95 -2.90
CA CYS A 50 -5.03 7.48 -3.59
C CYS A 50 -6.09 7.00 -2.59
N THR A 51 -7.36 7.16 -2.94
CA THR A 51 -8.51 6.72 -2.13
C THR A 51 -9.33 5.71 -2.94
N PHE A 52 -9.82 4.67 -2.26
CA PHE A 52 -10.63 3.60 -2.84
C PHE A 52 -12.03 3.61 -2.22
N THR A 53 -13.06 3.63 -3.05
CA THR A 53 -14.48 3.65 -2.64
C THR A 53 -15.33 2.56 -3.29
N GLY A 54 -14.78 1.81 -4.25
CA GLY A 54 -15.48 0.77 -5.00
C GLY A 54 -15.38 -0.60 -4.34
N VAL A 55 -14.53 -1.48 -4.89
CA VAL A 55 -14.33 -2.89 -4.44
C VAL A 55 -14.02 -2.99 -2.94
N PHE A 56 -13.33 -1.98 -2.39
CA PHE A 56 -13.15 -1.82 -0.95
C PHE A 56 -13.05 -0.33 -0.60
N LYS A 57 -13.26 -0.04 0.68
CA LYS A 57 -13.04 1.30 1.26
C LYS A 57 -11.63 1.37 1.82
N GLY A 58 -10.87 2.38 1.44
CA GLY A 58 -9.48 2.49 1.86
C GLY A 58 -8.72 3.61 1.19
N PHE A 59 -7.43 3.65 1.43
CA PHE A 59 -6.52 4.57 0.77
C PHE A 59 -5.09 4.04 0.81
N THR A 60 -4.25 4.52 -0.10
CA THR A 60 -2.80 4.35 0.01
C THR A 60 -2.18 5.56 0.66
N ALA A 61 -1.23 5.35 1.56
CA ALA A 61 -0.45 6.43 2.13
C ALA A 61 1.02 6.08 2.30
N ARG A 62 1.89 7.04 2.01
CA ARG A 62 3.32 6.98 2.33
C ARG A 62 3.52 7.51 3.75
N MET A 63 4.02 6.67 4.65
CA MET A 63 4.19 7.00 6.07
C MET A 63 5.34 6.22 6.71
N LYS A 64 5.81 6.67 7.88
CA LYS A 64 6.79 5.93 8.68
C LYS A 64 6.15 4.68 9.32
N PRO A 65 6.87 3.55 9.47
CA PRO A 65 6.37 2.34 10.11
C PRO A 65 5.81 2.57 11.52
N ALA A 66 6.42 3.48 12.29
CA ALA A 66 5.91 3.84 13.63
C ALA A 66 4.51 4.46 13.57
N TYR A 67 4.26 5.35 12.60
CA TYR A 67 2.94 5.94 12.40
C TYR A 67 1.94 4.90 11.90
N MET A 68 2.33 4.06 10.94
CA MET A 68 1.52 2.91 10.49
C MET A 68 1.11 2.02 11.67
N GLN A 69 2.06 1.72 12.57
CA GLN A 69 1.79 0.89 13.76
C GLN A 69 0.78 1.56 14.70
N SER A 70 0.85 2.88 14.89
CA SER A 70 -0.15 3.62 15.69
C SER A 70 -1.56 3.60 15.10
N LEU A 71 -1.70 3.35 13.80
CA LEU A 71 -3.00 3.27 13.13
C LEU A 71 -3.62 1.86 13.22
N LYS A 72 -2.84 0.80 13.46
CA LYS A 72 -3.33 -0.60 13.37
C LYS A 72 -4.53 -0.90 14.26
N ASP A 73 -4.59 -0.27 15.42
CA ASP A 73 -5.64 -0.51 16.43
C ASP A 73 -6.86 0.42 16.25
N HIS A 74 -6.85 1.28 15.23
CA HIS A 74 -7.97 2.20 14.99
C HIS A 74 -9.23 1.44 14.58
N ASN A 75 -10.35 1.73 15.22
CA ASN A 75 -11.61 0.99 15.09
C ASN A 75 -12.19 0.92 13.67
N ILE A 76 -11.94 1.89 12.81
CA ILE A 76 -12.41 1.86 11.41
C ILE A 76 -11.50 1.04 10.48
N ILE A 77 -10.29 0.68 10.92
CA ILE A 77 -9.32 -0.06 10.10
C ILE A 77 -9.65 -1.55 10.17
N ARG A 78 -9.56 -2.21 9.02
CA ARG A 78 -9.64 -3.67 8.88
C ARG A 78 -8.25 -4.29 8.90
N TYR A 79 -7.33 -3.76 8.09
CA TYR A 79 -5.91 -4.10 8.10
C TYR A 79 -5.09 -3.03 7.38
N ILE A 80 -3.77 -3.08 7.58
CA ILE A 80 -2.80 -2.29 6.84
C ILE A 80 -1.74 -3.25 6.28
N GLU A 81 -1.41 -3.09 4.99
CA GLU A 81 -0.39 -3.90 4.32
C GLU A 81 0.58 -3.04 3.50
N PRO A 82 1.83 -3.47 3.28
CA PRO A 82 2.75 -2.79 2.38
C PRO A 82 2.21 -2.78 0.94
N ASN A 83 2.26 -1.63 0.27
CA ASN A 83 1.97 -1.55 -1.16
C ASN A 83 3.11 -2.18 -1.96
N ARG A 84 2.82 -3.21 -2.75
CA ARG A 84 3.82 -3.95 -3.52
C ARG A 84 3.67 -3.66 -5.01
N VAL A 85 4.80 -3.40 -5.68
CA VAL A 85 4.85 -3.24 -7.13
C VAL A 85 5.25 -4.57 -7.74
N PHE A 86 4.39 -5.12 -8.60
CA PHE A 86 4.71 -6.30 -9.40
C PHE A 86 5.19 -5.87 -10.78
N ARG A 87 6.33 -6.40 -11.22
CA ARG A 87 6.81 -6.24 -12.59
C ARG A 87 6.45 -7.49 -13.38
N VAL A 88 5.70 -7.30 -14.46
CA VAL A 88 5.45 -8.37 -15.43
C VAL A 88 6.44 -8.16 -16.58
N GLY A 89 7.30 -9.16 -16.81
CA GLY A 89 8.20 -9.20 -17.96
C GLY A 89 7.69 -10.23 -18.96
N PHE A 90 7.87 -9.95 -20.25
CA PHE A 90 7.79 -11.00 -21.27
C PHE A 90 9.11 -11.78 -21.20
N VAL A 91 9.01 -13.10 -21.01
CA VAL A 91 10.14 -13.97 -21.32
C VAL A 91 10.14 -14.16 -22.82
N ASP A 92 11.25 -13.82 -23.48
CA ASP A 92 11.41 -14.17 -24.89
C ASP A 92 11.24 -15.69 -25.03
N ALA A 93 10.45 -16.10 -26.03
CA ALA A 93 10.27 -17.51 -26.32
C ALA A 93 11.65 -18.11 -26.68
N PRO A 94 11.98 -19.31 -26.18
CA PRO A 94 13.21 -19.97 -26.60
C PRO A 94 13.22 -20.11 -28.13
N PRO A 95 14.39 -19.97 -28.78
CA PRO A 95 14.48 -20.10 -30.23
C PRO A 95 13.96 -21.48 -30.66
N PRO A 96 13.25 -21.57 -31.81
CA PRO A 96 12.73 -22.84 -32.30
C PRO A 96 13.88 -23.83 -32.52
N GLU A 97 13.69 -25.08 -32.10
CA GLU A 97 14.67 -26.15 -32.36
C GLU A 97 14.85 -26.33 -33.87
N PRO A 98 16.08 -26.54 -34.36
CA PRO A 98 16.31 -26.81 -35.78
C PRO A 98 15.57 -28.09 -36.17
N GLN A 99 14.69 -27.97 -37.17
CA GLN A 99 14.04 -29.12 -37.81
C GLN A 99 15.11 -29.87 -38.63
N ASN A 100 15.38 -31.12 -38.25
CA ASN A 100 16.17 -32.06 -39.05
C ASN A 100 15.39 -32.53 -40.28
#